data_AF-A0A7X9RJ54-F1
#
_entry.id   AF-A0A7X9RJ54-F1
#
_cell.length_a   1.000
_cell.length_b   1.000
_cell.length_c   1.000
_cell.angle_alpha   90.00
_cell.angle_beta   90.00
_cell.angle_gamma   90.00
#
_symmetry.space_group_name_H-M   'P 1'
#
loop_
_entity.id
_entity.type
_entity.pdbx_description
1 polymer ?
#
loop_
_entity_poly.entity_id
_entity_poly.type
_entity_poly.pdbx_seq_one_letter_code
_entity_poly.pdbx_strand_id
1 'polypeptide(L)'
;MPYNKAKAEKKWKNWKQREEDILRKLGVEEETIMLLHEFDWNQFKEDRRFNERQWTYEESYFVKTSESNDKLSCIKLDQLLNSIENVNLFKCVASTDSITKSIIVLKVNDFTIKDISIILHISPNVIYKRIYRLRKKYKKMAKK
;
A
#
# COMPACT_ATOMS: atom_id res chain seq x y z
N MET A 1 5.98 19.60 3.55
CA MET A 1 6.65 20.72 2.84
C MET A 1 7.85 20.16 2.11
N PRO A 2 8.04 20.48 0.82
CA PRO A 2 9.12 19.91 0.03
C PRO A 2 10.50 20.28 0.57
N TYR A 3 11.46 19.38 0.37
CA TYR A 3 12.85 19.61 0.76
C TYR A 3 13.43 20.84 0.05
N ASN A 4 13.79 21.87 0.82
CA ASN A 4 14.32 23.13 0.27
C ASN A 4 15.85 23.10 0.21
N LYS A 5 16.36 22.79 -0.99
CA LYS A 5 17.79 22.65 -1.32
C LYS A 5 18.60 23.90 -0.95
N ALA A 6 18.10 25.07 -1.35
CA ALA A 6 18.80 26.34 -1.12
C ALA A 6 18.93 26.67 0.37
N LYS A 7 17.90 26.35 1.16
CA LYS A 7 17.93 26.54 2.61
C LYS A 7 18.90 25.58 3.30
N ALA A 8 18.95 24.32 2.85
CA ALA A 8 19.87 23.33 3.40
C ALA A 8 21.33 23.69 3.12
N GLU A 9 21.66 24.08 1.89
CA GLU A 9 23.02 24.49 1.51
C GLU A 9 23.47 25.74 2.27
N LYS A 10 22.60 26.75 2.42
CA LYS A 10 22.92 27.95 3.20
C LYS A 10 23.21 27.62 4.66
N LYS A 11 22.46 26.71 5.28
CA LYS A 11 22.72 26.25 6.64
C LYS A 11 24.07 25.53 6.74
N TRP A 12 24.36 24.64 5.79
CA TRP A 12 25.62 23.89 5.76
C TRP A 12 26.83 24.82 5.63
N LYS A 13 26.81 25.77 4.68
CA LYS A 13 27.90 26.76 4.51
C LYS A 13 28.14 27.58 5.77
N ASN A 14 27.07 28.08 6.39
CA ASN A 14 27.17 28.86 7.63
C ASN A 14 27.71 28.04 8.80
N TRP A 15 27.45 26.73 8.83
CA TRP A 15 27.97 25.84 9.85
C TRP A 15 29.46 25.53 9.60
N LYS A 16 29.83 25.12 8.38
CA LYS A 16 31.22 24.83 8.00
C LYS A 16 32.13 26.02 8.17
N GLN A 17 31.70 27.21 7.78
CA GLN A 17 32.51 28.43 7.93
C GLN A 17 32.86 28.70 9.40
N ARG A 18 31.92 28.49 10.33
CA ARG A 18 32.19 28.63 11.77
C ARG A 18 33.17 27.58 12.28
N GLU A 19 33.05 26.35 11.79
CA GLU A 19 33.93 25.26 12.18
C GLU A 19 35.37 25.50 11.68
N GLU A 20 35.53 25.89 10.42
CA GLU A 20 36.83 26.26 9.84
C GLU A 20 37.45 27.45 10.56
N ASP A 21 36.68 28.47 10.92
CA ASP A 21 37.18 29.61 11.71
C ASP A 21 37.67 29.18 13.10
N ILE A 22 37.06 28.16 13.71
CA ILE A 22 37.52 27.58 14.98
C ILE A 22 38.82 26.79 14.75
N LEU A 23 38.89 25.96 13.71
CA LEU A 23 40.08 25.17 13.38
C LEU A 23 41.29 26.06 13.08
N ARG A 24 41.10 27.17 12.34
CA ARG A 24 42.14 28.17 12.10
C ARG A 24 42.62 28.83 13.40
N LYS A 25 41.72 29.15 14.33
CA LYS A 25 42.08 29.70 15.65
C LYS A 25 42.86 28.70 16.51
N LEU A 26 42.63 27.41 16.32
CA LEU A 26 43.35 26.33 17.01
C LEU A 26 44.72 26.00 16.37
N GLY A 27 45.08 26.68 15.27
CA GLY A 27 46.37 26.50 14.60
C GLY A 27 46.45 25.24 13.74
N VAL A 28 45.31 24.69 13.31
CA VAL A 28 45.29 23.56 12.36
C VAL A 28 45.77 24.03 10.99
N GLU A 29 46.56 23.20 10.32
CA GLU A 29 47.09 23.47 8.99
C GLU A 29 45.97 23.61 7.93
N GLU A 30 46.07 24.61 7.06
CA GLU A 30 45.03 24.91 6.07
C GLU A 30 44.81 23.75 5.09
N GLU A 31 45.85 22.98 4.75
CA GLU A 31 45.71 21.77 3.92
C GLU A 31 44.80 20.72 4.57
N THR A 32 44.91 20.55 5.89
CA THR A 32 44.06 19.63 6.65
C THR A 32 42.61 20.15 6.69
N ILE A 33 42.43 21.46 6.82
CA ILE A 33 41.11 22.10 6.81
C ILE A 33 40.44 21.93 5.42
N MET A 34 41.19 22.09 4.34
CA MET A 34 40.69 21.90 2.97
C MET A 34 40.30 20.44 2.69
N LEU A 35 41.12 19.47 3.11
CA LEU A 35 40.80 18.05 2.99
C LEU A 35 39.50 17.70 3.74
N LEU A 36 39.34 18.23 4.95
CA LEU A 36 38.14 18.03 5.76
C LEU A 36 36.91 18.68 5.10
N HIS A 37 37.05 19.88 4.53
CA HIS A 37 35.99 20.56 3.80
C HIS A 37 35.51 19.73 2.60
N GLU A 38 36.43 19.19 1.81
CA GLU A 38 36.08 18.37 0.65
C GLU A 38 35.33 17.10 1.06
N PHE A 39 35.80 16.43 2.11
CA PHE A 39 35.15 15.26 2.67
C PHE A 39 33.72 15.57 3.14
N ASP A 40 33.55 16.61 3.97
CA ASP A 40 32.25 17.02 4.49
C ASP A 40 31.30 17.49 3.38
N TRP A 41 31.83 18.10 2.32
CA TRP A 41 31.06 18.51 1.16
C TRP A 41 30.53 17.31 0.38
N ASN A 42 31.35 16.27 0.22
CA ASN A 42 30.93 15.02 -0.41
C ASN A 42 29.84 14.33 0.41
N GLN A 43 29.98 14.26 1.74
CA GLN A 43 28.97 13.71 2.62
C GLN A 43 27.64 14.48 2.52
N PHE A 44 27.69 15.81 2.59
CA PHE A 44 26.50 16.66 2.45
C PHE A 44 25.79 16.48 1.11
N LYS A 45 26.54 16.31 0.01
CA LYS A 45 25.95 16.06 -1.32
C LYS A 45 25.20 14.73 -1.37
N GLU A 46 25.71 13.68 -0.74
CA GLU A 46 25.05 12.38 -0.67
C GLU A 46 23.78 12.43 0.18
N ASP A 47 23.82 13.05 1.35
CA ASP A 47 22.64 13.26 2.20
C ASP A 47 21.57 14.08 1.49
N ARG A 48 21.99 15.12 0.77
CA ARG A 48 21.08 15.93 -0.06
C ARG A 48 20.42 15.09 -1.14
N ARG A 49 21.18 14.25 -1.86
CA ARG A 49 20.63 13.33 -2.89
C ARG A 49 19.65 12.33 -2.30
N PHE A 50 19.96 11.78 -1.13
CA PHE A 50 19.08 10.86 -0.42
C PHE A 50 17.75 11.54 -0.06
N ASN A 51 17.80 12.71 0.59
CA ASN A 51 16.62 13.46 1.01
C ASN A 51 15.74 13.90 -0.17
N GLU A 52 16.36 14.28 -1.30
CA GLU A 52 15.63 14.57 -2.53
C GLU A 52 14.86 13.36 -3.07
N ARG A 53 15.50 12.18 -3.06
CA ARG A 53 14.88 10.94 -3.55
C ARG A 53 13.79 10.43 -2.62
N GLN A 54 14.00 10.50 -1.30
CA GLN A 54 12.99 10.14 -0.30
C GLN A 54 11.72 10.96 -0.47
N TRP A 55 11.84 12.28 -0.61
CA TRP A 55 10.68 13.14 -0.87
C TRP A 55 9.94 12.75 -2.16
N THR A 56 10.69 12.53 -3.25
CA THR A 56 10.11 12.09 -4.54
C THR A 56 9.35 10.77 -4.40
N TYR A 57 9.89 9.83 -3.60
CA TYR A 57 9.24 8.55 -3.34
C TYR A 57 7.97 8.69 -2.50
N GLU A 58 8.02 9.41 -1.38
CA GLU A 58 6.84 9.67 -0.54
C GLU A 58 5.72 10.36 -1.32
N GLU A 59 6.03 11.42 -2.06
CA GLU A 59 5.04 12.13 -2.87
C GLU A 59 4.41 11.21 -3.92
N SER A 60 5.22 10.37 -4.59
CA SER A 60 4.70 9.38 -5.55
C SER A 60 3.84 8.29 -4.90
N TYR A 61 4.16 7.89 -3.67
CA TYR A 61 3.42 6.87 -2.93
C TYR A 61 2.09 7.44 -2.41
N PHE A 62 2.09 8.64 -1.83
CA PHE A 62 0.88 9.29 -1.34
C PHE A 62 -0.07 9.70 -2.46
N VAL A 63 0.41 10.16 -3.61
CA VAL A 63 -0.45 10.43 -4.77
C VAL A 63 -1.16 9.15 -5.22
N LYS A 64 -0.44 8.03 -5.35
CA LYS A 64 -1.02 6.72 -5.71
C LYS A 64 -1.97 6.15 -4.64
N THR A 65 -1.69 6.41 -3.37
CA THR A 65 -2.53 5.92 -2.25
C THR A 65 -3.75 6.82 -2.03
N SER A 66 -3.66 8.11 -2.36
CA SER A 66 -4.77 9.05 -2.21
C SER A 66 -5.90 8.84 -3.23
N GLU A 67 -5.58 8.34 -4.43
CA GLU A 67 -6.55 7.85 -5.41
C GLU A 67 -7.19 6.51 -5.00
N SER A 68 -6.67 5.83 -3.97
CA SER A 68 -7.19 4.58 -3.41
C SER A 68 -7.65 4.72 -1.95
N ASN A 69 -8.12 5.93 -1.58
CA ASN A 69 -8.91 6.15 -0.36
C ASN A 69 -10.41 5.93 -0.59
N ASP A 70 -10.79 5.17 -1.62
CA ASP A 70 -12.04 4.44 -1.56
C ASP A 70 -11.91 3.46 -0.41
N LYS A 71 -12.50 3.81 0.75
CA LYS A 71 -12.74 2.88 1.87
C LYS A 71 -13.00 1.51 1.26
N LEU A 72 -12.11 0.54 1.50
CA LEU A 72 -12.27 -0.85 1.08
C LEU A 72 -13.72 -1.27 1.36
N SER A 73 -14.57 -1.14 0.35
CA SER A 73 -16.01 -1.22 0.55
C SER A 73 -16.37 -2.67 0.42
N CYS A 74 -16.04 -3.42 1.47
CA CYS A 74 -16.36 -4.83 1.52
C CYS A 74 -17.89 -4.97 1.46
N ILE A 75 -18.39 -5.50 0.35
CA ILE A 75 -19.81 -5.74 0.12
C ILE A 75 -20.28 -6.75 1.16
N LYS A 76 -21.21 -6.33 2.03
CA LYS A 76 -21.86 -7.21 3.01
C LYS A 76 -22.87 -8.13 2.32
N LEU A 77 -23.26 -9.22 2.99
CA LEU A 77 -24.22 -10.18 2.45
C LEU A 77 -25.54 -9.53 2.03
N ASP A 78 -26.08 -8.60 2.83
CA ASP A 78 -27.36 -7.94 2.52
C ASP A 78 -27.24 -7.04 1.29
N GLN A 79 -26.11 -6.32 1.16
CA GLN A 79 -25.83 -5.51 -0.02
C GLN A 79 -25.67 -6.36 -1.28
N LEU A 80 -25.01 -7.51 -1.16
CA LEU A 80 -24.89 -8.48 -2.24
C LEU A 80 -26.25 -9.03 -2.65
N LEU A 81 -27.12 -9.36 -1.70
CA LEU A 81 -28.44 -9.91 -2.02
C LEU A 81 -29.34 -8.86 -2.66
N ASN A 82 -29.27 -7.61 -2.20
CA ASN A 82 -30.05 -6.50 -2.76
C ASN A 82 -29.61 -6.07 -4.15
N SER A 83 -28.36 -6.37 -4.57
CA SER A 83 -27.88 -6.07 -5.93
C SER A 83 -28.30 -7.11 -6.97
N ILE A 84 -28.89 -8.25 -6.56
CA ILE A 84 -29.31 -9.30 -7.49
C ILE A 84 -30.71 -9.01 -8.03
N GLU A 85 -30.78 -8.55 -9.28
CA GLU A 85 -32.06 -8.32 -9.98
C GLU A 85 -32.78 -9.63 -10.37
N ASN A 86 -32.00 -10.69 -10.67
CA ASN A 86 -32.56 -11.95 -11.13
C ASN A 86 -33.17 -12.74 -9.96
N VAL A 87 -34.50 -12.84 -9.94
CA VAL A 87 -35.28 -13.53 -8.90
C VAL A 87 -34.85 -14.99 -8.69
N ASN A 88 -34.53 -15.72 -9.77
CA ASN A 88 -34.09 -17.12 -9.68
C ASN A 88 -32.69 -17.24 -9.07
N LEU A 89 -31.80 -16.30 -9.38
CA LEU A 89 -30.48 -16.22 -8.78
C LEU A 89 -30.56 -15.83 -7.30
N PHE A 90 -31.39 -14.83 -6.97
CA PHE A 90 -31.65 -14.41 -5.59
C PHE A 90 -32.15 -15.59 -4.75
N LYS A 91 -33.19 -16.29 -5.20
CA LYS A 91 -33.73 -17.49 -4.53
C LYS A 91 -32.67 -18.58 -4.41
N CYS A 92 -31.83 -18.76 -5.42
CA CYS A 92 -30.74 -19.74 -5.38
C CYS A 92 -29.77 -19.46 -4.23
N VAL A 93 -29.29 -18.22 -4.13
CA VAL A 93 -28.30 -17.79 -3.12
C VAL A 93 -28.95 -17.71 -1.74
N ALA A 94 -30.15 -17.12 -1.62
CA ALA A 94 -30.87 -16.96 -0.36
C ALA A 94 -31.19 -18.32 0.30
N SER A 95 -31.49 -19.35 -0.49
CA SER A 95 -31.81 -20.71 0.00
C SER A 95 -30.60 -21.59 0.35
N THR A 96 -29.38 -21.05 0.29
CA THR A 96 -28.15 -21.81 0.61
C THR A 96 -27.77 -21.71 2.08
N ASP A 97 -26.88 -22.60 2.52
CA ASP A 97 -26.33 -22.60 3.87
C ASP A 97 -25.41 -21.40 4.12
N SER A 98 -25.25 -21.03 5.40
CA SER A 98 -24.48 -19.85 5.83
C SER A 98 -23.04 -19.85 5.30
N ILE A 99 -22.39 -21.02 5.28
CA ILE A 99 -21.03 -21.18 4.77
C ILE A 99 -20.96 -20.93 3.26
N THR A 100 -21.94 -21.38 2.48
CA THR A 100 -21.94 -21.10 1.04
C THR A 100 -22.21 -19.63 0.76
N LYS A 101 -23.04 -18.96 1.57
CA LYS A 101 -23.24 -17.50 1.49
C LYS A 101 -21.96 -16.73 1.79
N SER A 102 -21.22 -17.10 2.84
CA SER A 102 -19.94 -16.45 3.16
C SER A 102 -18.89 -16.66 2.06
N ILE A 103 -18.82 -17.87 1.48
CA ILE A 103 -17.94 -18.14 0.31
C ILE A 103 -18.27 -17.19 -0.84
N ILE A 104 -19.55 -16.98 -1.17
CA ILE A 104 -19.94 -16.08 -2.26
C ILE A 104 -19.56 -14.65 -1.95
N VAL A 105 -19.87 -14.16 -0.75
CA VAL A 105 -19.53 -12.79 -0.32
C VAL A 105 -18.03 -12.55 -0.42
N LEU A 106 -17.22 -13.46 0.11
CA LEU A 106 -15.76 -13.35 0.00
C LEU A 106 -15.30 -13.41 -1.45
N LYS A 107 -15.91 -14.26 -2.29
CA LYS A 107 -15.55 -14.34 -3.71
C LYS A 107 -15.86 -13.05 -4.47
N VAL A 108 -16.95 -12.36 -4.13
CA VAL A 108 -17.35 -11.07 -4.71
C VAL A 108 -16.43 -9.94 -4.27
N ASN A 109 -15.89 -10.02 -3.05
CA ASN A 109 -14.86 -9.10 -2.56
C ASN A 109 -13.44 -9.50 -3.01
N ASP A 110 -13.31 -10.17 -4.15
CA ASP A 110 -12.04 -10.58 -4.77
C ASP A 110 -11.11 -11.48 -3.95
N PHE A 111 -11.56 -12.07 -2.85
CA PHE A 111 -10.75 -13.03 -2.11
C PHE A 111 -10.42 -14.27 -2.96
N THR A 112 -9.18 -14.74 -2.84
CA THR A 112 -8.76 -15.97 -3.50
C THR A 112 -9.30 -17.19 -2.74
N ILE A 113 -9.35 -18.34 -3.41
CA ILE A 113 -9.83 -19.58 -2.78
C ILE A 113 -8.91 -20.00 -1.63
N LYS A 114 -7.62 -19.65 -1.70
CA LYS A 114 -6.66 -19.87 -0.61
C LYS A 114 -7.02 -19.02 0.61
N ASP A 115 -7.32 -17.73 0.40
CA ASP A 115 -7.71 -16.83 1.49
C ASP A 115 -9.03 -17.26 2.13
N ILE A 116 -10.02 -17.62 1.32
CA ILE A 116 -11.32 -18.13 1.79
C ILE A 116 -11.13 -19.42 2.60
N SER A 117 -10.21 -20.29 2.17
CA SER A 117 -9.88 -21.53 2.86
C SER A 117 -9.33 -21.27 4.27
N ILE A 118 -8.46 -20.26 4.40
CA ILE A 118 -7.89 -19.83 5.69
C ILE A 118 -8.98 -19.20 6.57
N ILE A 119 -9.75 -18.25 6.03
CA ILE A 119 -10.79 -17.50 6.76
C ILE A 119 -11.88 -18.42 7.30
N LEU A 120 -12.33 -19.39 6.50
CA LEU A 120 -13.43 -20.28 6.88
C LEU A 120 -12.96 -21.60 7.48
N HIS A 121 -11.65 -21.84 7.59
CA HIS A 121 -11.06 -23.09 8.06
C HIS A 121 -11.58 -24.34 7.32
N ILE A 122 -11.74 -24.23 6.00
CA ILE A 122 -12.29 -25.30 5.14
C ILE A 122 -11.33 -25.55 3.98
N SER A 123 -11.21 -26.80 3.54
CA SER A 123 -10.31 -27.13 2.42
C SER A 123 -10.74 -26.48 1.09
N PRO A 124 -9.80 -26.09 0.21
CA PRO A 124 -10.11 -25.52 -1.10
C PRO A 124 -11.06 -26.39 -1.93
N ASN A 125 -10.88 -27.72 -1.85
CA ASN A 125 -11.71 -28.70 -2.55
C ASN A 125 -13.19 -28.63 -2.16
N VAL A 126 -13.48 -28.38 -0.87
CA VAL A 126 -14.85 -28.22 -0.40
C VAL A 126 -15.45 -26.92 -0.94
N ILE A 127 -14.67 -25.83 -0.99
CA ILE A 127 -15.08 -24.55 -1.59
C ILE A 127 -15.45 -24.74 -3.06
N TYR A 128 -14.59 -25.38 -3.87
CA TYR A 128 -14.87 -25.69 -5.27
C TYR A 128 -16.16 -26.50 -5.45
N LYS A 129 -16.36 -27.55 -4.65
CA LYS A 129 -17.57 -28.39 -4.71
C LYS A 129 -18.83 -27.61 -4.37
N ARG A 130 -18.79 -26.72 -3.39
CA ARG A 130 -19.93 -25.86 -3.00
C ARG A 130 -20.32 -24.92 -4.12
N ILE A 131 -19.35 -24.22 -4.73
CA ILE A 131 -19.58 -23.34 -5.89
C ILE A 131 -20.15 -24.14 -7.07
N TYR A 132 -19.60 -25.32 -7.35
CA TYR A 132 -20.09 -26.19 -8.42
C TYR A 132 -21.56 -26.61 -8.22
N ARG A 133 -21.91 -27.07 -7.00
CA ARG A 133 -23.28 -27.47 -6.66
C ARG A 133 -24.25 -26.31 -6.81
N LEU A 134 -23.85 -25.10 -6.40
CA LEU A 134 -24.65 -23.90 -6.52
C LEU A 134 -24.92 -23.53 -7.99
N ARG A 135 -23.89 -23.58 -8.85
CA ARG A 135 -24.05 -23.38 -10.31
C ARG A 135 -25.00 -24.41 -10.92
N LYS A 136 -24.91 -25.67 -10.50
CA LYS A 136 -25.80 -26.74 -10.96
C LYS A 136 -27.25 -26.51 -10.50
N LYS A 137 -27.46 -26.05 -9.26
CA LYS A 137 -28.79 -25.71 -8.73
C LYS A 137 -29.40 -24.54 -9.52
N TYR A 138 -28.65 -23.47 -9.75
CA TYR A 138 -29.09 -22.32 -10.55
C TYR A 138 -29.49 -22.74 -11.97
N LYS A 139 -28.64 -23.51 -12.67
CA LYS A 139 -28.95 -24.01 -14.03
C LYS A 139 -30.24 -24.83 -14.09
N LYS A 140 -30.57 -25.60 -13.05
CA LYS A 140 -31.83 -26.36 -13.00
C LYS A 140 -33.05 -25.44 -12.84
N MET A 141 -32.92 -24.36 -12.06
CA MET A 141 -34.00 -23.41 -11.85
C MET A 141 -34.19 -22.46 -13.02
N ALA A 142 -33.13 -22.13 -13.76
CA ALA A 142 -33.20 -21.28 -14.95
C ALA A 142 -33.71 -22.00 -16.21
N LYS A 143 -33.71 -23.34 -16.23
CA LYS A 143 -34.27 -24.16 -17.31
C LYS A 143 -35.77 -24.43 -17.17
N LYS A 144 -36.37 -23.93 -16.09
CA LYS A 144 -37.76 -24.15 -15.71
C LYS A 144 -38.49 -22.83 -15.82
#